data_AF-A0A928PY89-F1
#
_entry.id   AF-A0A928PY89-F1
#
_cell.length_a   1.000
_cell.length_b   1.000
_cell.length_c   1.000
_cell.angle_alpha   90.00
_cell.angle_beta   90.00
_cell.angle_gamma   90.00
#
_symmetry.space_group_name_H-M   'P 1'
#
loop_
_entity.id
_entity.type
_entity.pdbx_description
1 polymer ?
#
loop_
_entity_poly.entity_id
_entity_poly.type
_entity_poly.pdbx_seq_one_letter_code
_entity_poly.pdbx_strand_id
1 'polypeptide(L)'
;MTEQKEDLTATPEAEKEQASPAKTVAGDDLLIPVKFNKETKNIPLAKAAELIQKGMKYDIIKNDYEILKALAKGENKSVSDFLMLLKTEKAETRKKQLTEKCGGDAELAEHFLALEQGNSSEADNGFAEIKKYFPEINFPEQLPDTVLECCEEKGTKLLDEYLRFLLIENREKQKAEAENRKADKRSLGSLKNKGGAIDPEAAEFLKGLWK
;
A
#
# COMPACT_ATOMS: atom_id res chain seq x y z
N MET A 1 84.35 9.27 -37.12
CA MET A 1 83.50 9.67 -38.26
C MET A 1 82.29 10.36 -37.64
N THR A 2 82.23 11.69 -37.63
CA THR A 2 81.62 12.53 -38.70
C THR A 2 80.18 12.07 -38.93
N GLU A 3 79.12 12.81 -38.61
CA GLU A 3 78.83 14.23 -38.89
C GLU A 3 77.77 14.76 -37.91
N GLN A 4 77.94 16.02 -37.53
CA GLN A 4 76.84 16.94 -37.23
C GLN A 4 76.19 17.36 -38.55
N LYS A 5 74.88 17.64 -38.55
CA LYS A 5 74.21 18.84 -39.09
C LYS A 5 72.69 18.61 -39.10
N GLU A 6 71.97 19.39 -38.29
CA GLU A 6 71.20 20.58 -38.72
C GLU A 6 69.85 20.16 -39.33
N ASP A 7 68.69 20.74 -39.02
CA ASP A 7 68.24 21.69 -38.01
C ASP A 7 66.75 21.91 -38.33
N LEU A 8 65.98 22.41 -37.35
CA LEU A 8 64.74 23.20 -37.54
C LEU A 8 63.49 22.43 -38.07
N THR A 9 62.34 22.41 -37.39
CA THR A 9 61.69 23.52 -36.68
C THR A 9 60.73 23.06 -35.56
N ALA A 10 60.85 23.74 -34.42
CA ALA A 10 59.77 24.18 -33.53
C ALA A 10 59.03 23.15 -32.64
N THR A 11 59.66 22.87 -31.48
CA THR A 11 59.11 22.92 -30.11
C THR A 11 58.22 24.18 -29.85
N PRO A 12 57.49 24.33 -28.71
CA PRO A 12 57.57 23.61 -27.42
C PRO A 12 56.20 23.16 -26.82
N GLU A 13 56.18 22.06 -26.05
CA GLU A 13 56.13 21.97 -24.57
C GLU A 13 54.75 22.31 -23.97
N ALA A 14 54.05 21.37 -23.34
CA ALA A 14 54.28 20.89 -21.96
C ALA A 14 54.13 22.06 -20.96
N GLU A 15 53.45 21.96 -19.83
CA GLU A 15 52.94 20.87 -19.02
C GLU A 15 52.14 21.56 -17.89
N LYS A 16 51.32 20.77 -17.18
CA LYS A 16 50.98 20.91 -15.74
C LYS A 16 50.10 22.07 -15.24
N GLU A 17 48.91 21.64 -14.82
CA GLU A 17 48.48 21.59 -13.42
C GLU A 17 48.58 22.90 -12.61
N GLN A 18 47.41 23.48 -12.30
CA GLN A 18 47.26 24.28 -11.09
C GLN A 18 45.81 24.30 -10.61
N ALA A 19 45.65 23.96 -9.34
CA ALA A 19 44.44 24.08 -8.57
C ALA A 19 44.06 25.55 -8.34
N SER A 20 42.75 25.80 -8.40
CA SER A 20 42.00 26.87 -7.71
C SER A 20 42.25 28.32 -8.18
N PRO A 21 41.18 29.14 -8.30
CA PRO A 21 40.66 29.71 -7.07
C PRO A 21 39.14 29.66 -6.96
N ALA A 22 38.69 29.57 -5.71
CA ALA A 22 37.43 30.14 -5.29
C ALA A 22 37.39 31.62 -5.73
N LYS A 23 36.68 31.89 -6.84
CA LYS A 23 36.16 33.22 -7.13
C LYS A 23 34.75 33.26 -6.58
N THR A 24 34.56 34.10 -5.56
CA THR A 24 33.30 34.81 -5.32
C THR A 24 32.91 35.50 -6.61
N VAL A 25 32.09 34.83 -7.44
CA VAL A 25 31.45 35.45 -8.59
C VAL A 25 30.11 35.98 -8.10
N ALA A 26 29.95 37.29 -8.21
CA ALA A 26 28.68 37.98 -7.97
C ALA A 26 27.54 37.22 -8.67
N GLY A 27 26.39 37.11 -8.00
CA GLY A 27 25.33 36.14 -8.23
C GLY A 27 24.61 36.16 -9.59
N ASP A 28 25.09 36.92 -10.58
CA ASP A 28 24.42 37.13 -11.86
C ASP A 28 25.07 36.37 -13.05
N ASP A 29 26.31 35.86 -12.91
CA ASP A 29 27.04 35.23 -14.03
C ASP A 29 27.13 33.69 -13.95
N LEU A 30 26.49 33.05 -12.97
CA LEU A 30 26.46 31.58 -12.87
C LEU A 30 25.54 30.99 -13.96
N LEU A 31 26.17 30.44 -14.99
CA LEU A 31 25.53 29.75 -16.11
C LEU A 31 25.49 28.24 -15.88
N ILE A 32 24.28 27.66 -15.89
CA ILE A 32 24.05 26.22 -15.74
C ILE A 32 23.85 25.63 -17.15
N PRO A 33 24.71 24.70 -17.60
CA PRO A 33 24.52 24.02 -18.87
C PRO A 33 23.39 23.00 -18.76
N VAL A 34 22.32 23.19 -19.54
CA VAL A 34 21.16 22.29 -19.60
C VAL A 34 21.03 21.73 -21.02
N LYS A 35 20.88 20.42 -21.15
CA LYS A 35 20.67 19.76 -22.43
C LYS A 35 19.16 19.67 -22.72
N PHE A 36 18.69 20.37 -23.75
CA PHE A 36 17.30 20.35 -24.17
C PHE A 36 17.24 20.20 -25.70
N ASN A 37 16.42 19.27 -26.20
CA ASN A 37 16.32 18.97 -27.63
C ASN A 37 17.68 18.73 -28.34
N LYS A 38 18.57 17.95 -27.71
CA LYS A 38 19.93 17.62 -28.19
C LYS A 38 20.94 18.78 -28.24
N GLU A 39 20.53 19.99 -27.88
CA GLU A 39 21.42 21.16 -27.77
C GLU A 39 21.77 21.46 -26.31
N THR A 40 23.01 21.89 -26.06
CA THR A 40 23.45 22.41 -24.76
C THR A 40 23.19 23.90 -24.67
N LYS A 41 22.28 24.31 -23.79
CA LYS A 41 21.93 25.71 -23.56
C LYS A 41 22.42 26.14 -22.18
N ASN A 42 23.13 27.26 -22.13
CA ASN A 42 23.59 27.85 -20.88
C ASN A 42 22.51 28.80 -20.35
N ILE A 43 21.91 28.43 -19.22
CA ILE A 43 20.80 29.18 -18.60
C ILE A 43 21.34 29.87 -17.35
N PRO A 44 21.04 31.16 -17.12
CA PRO A 44 21.44 31.85 -15.90
C PRO A 44 20.68 31.27 -14.69
N LEU A 45 21.32 31.30 -13.52
CA LEU A 45 20.82 30.70 -12.27
C LEU A 45 19.36 31.05 -11.95
N ALA A 46 18.96 32.32 -12.11
CA ALA A 46 17.60 32.77 -11.85
C ALA A 46 16.56 32.07 -12.75
N LYS A 47 16.83 32.01 -14.07
CA LYS A 47 15.94 31.31 -15.02
C LYS A 47 15.94 29.80 -14.79
N ALA A 48 17.06 29.22 -14.39
CA ALA A 48 17.13 27.81 -14.06
C ALA A 48 16.27 27.47 -12.83
N ALA A 49 16.32 28.31 -11.78
CA ALA A 49 15.50 28.13 -10.59
C ALA A 49 13.99 28.19 -10.90
N GLU A 50 13.56 29.13 -11.74
CA GLU A 50 12.15 29.21 -12.19
C GLU A 50 11.71 27.97 -12.97
N LEU A 51 12.54 27.47 -13.90
CA LEU A 51 12.22 26.27 -14.67
C LEU A 51 12.13 25.03 -13.78
N ILE A 52 13.01 24.91 -12.79
CA ILE A 52 12.99 23.83 -11.80
C ILE A 52 11.72 23.93 -10.93
N GLN A 53 11.38 25.12 -10.43
CA GLN A 53 10.18 25.35 -9.62
C GLN A 53 8.89 25.03 -10.39
N LYS A 54 8.81 25.44 -11.66
CA LYS A 54 7.70 25.08 -12.56
C LYS A 54 7.62 23.57 -12.78
N GLY A 55 8.75 22.89 -12.96
CA GLY A 55 8.81 21.42 -13.06
C GLY A 55 8.33 20.71 -11.79
N MET A 56 8.60 21.29 -10.62
CA MET A 56 8.15 20.77 -9.32
C MET A 56 6.72 21.17 -8.94
N LYS A 57 5.96 21.81 -9.85
CA LYS A 57 4.60 22.33 -9.60
C LYS A 57 4.54 23.22 -8.34
N TYR A 58 5.61 23.96 -8.09
CA TYR A 58 5.77 24.79 -6.88
C TYR A 58 4.66 25.84 -6.76
N ASP A 59 4.10 26.29 -7.87
CA ASP A 59 2.99 27.25 -7.91
C ASP A 59 1.77 26.81 -7.07
N ILE A 60 1.54 25.50 -6.94
CA ILE A 60 0.44 24.95 -6.13
C ILE A 60 0.71 25.11 -4.63
N ILE A 61 1.97 24.95 -4.20
CA ILE A 61 2.37 24.88 -2.78
C ILE A 61 2.90 26.23 -2.29
N LYS A 62 3.23 27.15 -3.21
CA LYS A 62 3.89 28.42 -2.90
C LYS A 62 3.15 29.24 -1.85
N ASN A 63 1.83 29.38 -1.99
CA ASN A 63 1.02 30.17 -1.07
C ASN A 63 1.02 29.55 0.34
N ASP A 64 0.82 28.23 0.43
CA ASP A 64 0.83 27.50 1.71
C ASP A 64 2.20 27.56 2.38
N TYR A 65 3.27 27.46 1.60
CA TYR A 65 4.63 27.59 2.10
C TYR A 65 4.94 29.00 2.60
N GLU A 66 4.46 30.04 1.92
CA GLU A 66 4.62 31.43 2.38
C GLU A 66 3.88 31.69 3.70
N ILE A 67 2.67 31.14 3.86
CA ILE A 67 1.92 31.19 5.13
C ILE A 67 2.68 30.46 6.23
N LEU A 68 3.13 29.22 5.99
CA LEU A 68 3.91 28.44 6.96
C LEU A 68 5.22 29.15 7.33
N LYS A 69 5.88 29.78 6.37
CA LYS A 69 7.09 30.56 6.60
C LYS A 69 6.81 31.82 7.43
N ALA A 70 5.68 32.48 7.23
CA ALA A 70 5.28 33.62 8.05
C ALA A 70 5.00 33.19 9.51
N LEU A 71 4.30 32.07 9.70
CA LEU A 71 4.03 31.49 11.02
C LEU A 71 5.32 31.05 11.73
N ALA A 72 6.21 30.33 11.03
CA ALA A 72 7.49 29.89 11.57
C ALA A 72 8.41 31.06 11.94
N LYS A 73 8.39 32.15 11.16
CA LYS A 73 9.09 33.41 11.50
C LYS A 73 8.56 34.03 12.80
N GLY A 74 7.25 33.98 13.04
CA GLY A 74 6.66 34.46 14.29
C GLY A 74 7.22 33.75 15.52
N GLU A 75 7.59 32.48 15.40
CA GLU A 75 8.23 31.70 16.46
C GLU A 75 9.77 31.69 16.42
N ASN A 76 10.39 32.40 15.48
CA ASN A 76 11.84 32.38 15.21
C ASN A 76 12.42 30.99 14.89
N LYS A 77 11.66 30.14 14.19
CA LYS A 77 12.07 28.78 13.84
C LYS A 77 12.09 28.55 12.33
N SER A 78 12.83 27.53 11.89
CA SER A 78 12.72 27.04 10.52
C SER A 78 11.32 26.45 10.29
N VAL A 79 10.85 26.47 9.04
CA VAL A 79 9.56 25.83 8.67
C VAL A 79 9.56 24.35 9.07
N SER A 80 10.69 23.66 8.89
CA SER A 80 10.83 22.26 9.29
C SER A 80 10.69 22.08 10.81
N ASP A 81 11.37 22.91 11.59
CA ASP A 81 11.34 22.82 13.06
C ASP A 81 9.96 23.19 13.61
N PHE A 82 9.31 24.20 13.02
CA PHE A 82 7.95 24.58 13.34
C PHE A 82 6.96 23.44 13.08
N LEU A 83 7.08 22.73 11.96
CA LEU A 83 6.24 21.56 11.68
C LEU A 83 6.49 20.41 12.67
N MET A 84 7.74 20.17 13.05
CA MET A 84 8.07 19.17 14.07
C MET A 84 7.46 19.52 15.42
N LEU A 85 7.53 20.79 15.82
CA LEU A 85 6.92 21.28 17.05
C LEU A 85 5.39 21.19 17.02
N LEU A 86 4.76 21.58 15.91
CA LEU A 86 3.31 21.41 15.76
C LEU A 86 2.90 19.94 15.89
N LYS A 87 3.70 19.01 15.35
CA LYS A 87 3.44 17.57 15.51
C LYS A 87 3.56 17.15 16.97
N THR A 88 4.59 17.59 17.69
CA THR A 88 4.76 17.24 19.11
C THR A 88 3.68 17.88 19.98
N GLU A 89 3.34 19.15 19.78
CA GLU A 89 2.28 19.85 20.52
C GLU A 89 0.92 19.20 20.30
N LYS A 90 0.59 18.83 19.05
CA LYS A 90 -0.63 18.08 18.76
C LYS A 90 -0.64 16.71 19.45
N ALA A 91 0.48 16.00 19.45
CA ALA A 91 0.58 14.71 20.14
C ALA A 91 0.44 14.86 21.66
N GLU A 92 1.05 15.88 22.26
CA GLU A 92 0.99 16.16 23.70
C GLU A 92 -0.40 16.62 24.14
N THR A 93 -1.04 17.50 23.37
CA THR A 93 -2.41 17.93 23.64
C THR A 93 -3.39 16.77 23.53
N ARG A 94 -3.22 15.88 22.53
CA ARG A 94 -4.01 14.65 22.41
C ARG A 94 -3.78 13.71 23.59
N LYS A 95 -2.53 13.52 24.03
CA LYS A 95 -2.18 12.75 25.24
C LYS A 95 -2.90 13.29 26.46
N LYS A 96 -2.80 14.61 26.71
CA LYS A 96 -3.44 15.26 27.85
C LYS A 96 -4.96 15.07 27.85
N GLN A 97 -5.61 15.25 26.70
CA GLN A 97 -7.05 15.01 26.54
C GLN A 97 -7.43 13.56 26.81
N LEU A 98 -6.64 12.59 26.34
CA LEU A 98 -6.89 11.18 26.60
C LEU A 98 -6.69 10.83 28.08
N THR A 99 -5.65 11.35 28.72
CA THR A 99 -5.43 11.14 30.16
C THR A 99 -6.56 11.72 31.01
N GLU A 100 -7.09 12.89 30.64
CA GLU A 100 -8.24 13.50 31.32
C GLU A 100 -9.50 12.65 31.15
N LYS A 101 -9.77 12.17 29.93
CA LYS A 101 -10.91 11.29 29.63
C LYS A 101 -10.80 9.91 30.30
N CYS A 102 -9.59 9.42 30.52
CA CYS A 102 -9.34 8.16 31.22
C CYS A 102 -9.29 8.33 32.74
N GLY A 103 -9.72 9.47 33.29
CA GLY A 103 -9.78 9.68 34.75
C GLY A 103 -8.41 9.78 35.43
N GLY A 104 -7.34 10.05 34.68
CA GLY A 104 -5.96 10.10 35.18
C GLY A 104 -5.17 8.80 34.97
N ASP A 105 -5.79 7.76 34.41
CA ASP A 105 -5.11 6.50 34.11
C ASP A 105 -4.18 6.64 32.90
N ALA A 106 -2.89 6.85 33.16
CA ALA A 106 -1.87 7.06 32.14
C ALA A 106 -1.70 5.84 31.20
N GLU A 107 -1.72 4.63 31.75
CA GLU A 107 -1.57 3.38 30.97
C GLU A 107 -2.69 3.20 29.95
N LEU A 108 -3.92 3.54 30.35
CA LEU A 108 -5.12 3.39 29.54
C LEU A 108 -5.15 4.46 28.42
N ALA A 109 -4.73 5.67 28.74
CA ALA A 109 -4.54 6.75 27.76
C ALA A 109 -3.44 6.43 26.73
N GLU A 110 -2.32 5.83 27.15
CA GLU A 110 -1.27 5.37 26.24
C GLU A 110 -1.76 4.26 25.32
N HIS A 111 -2.53 3.30 25.84
CA HIS A 111 -3.13 2.25 25.05
C HIS A 111 -4.10 2.80 23.99
N PHE A 112 -4.99 3.72 24.35
CA PHE A 112 -5.88 4.38 23.38
C PHE A 112 -5.10 5.16 22.33
N LEU A 113 -4.02 5.84 22.71
CA LEU A 113 -3.19 6.56 21.77
C LEU A 113 -2.45 5.63 20.80
N ALA A 114 -1.97 4.48 21.28
CA ALA A 114 -1.38 3.44 20.45
C ALA A 114 -2.40 2.85 19.47
N LEU A 115 -3.64 2.63 19.91
CA LEU A 115 -4.73 2.21 19.04
C LEU A 115 -5.08 3.27 17.99
N GLU A 116 -5.13 4.54 18.37
CA GLU A 116 -5.35 5.65 17.42
C GLU A 116 -4.24 5.70 16.37
N GLN A 117 -2.97 5.61 16.78
CA GLN A 117 -1.83 5.62 15.86
C GLN A 117 -1.77 4.38 14.97
N GLY A 118 -2.11 3.20 15.51
CA GLY A 118 -2.19 1.95 14.75
C GLY A 118 -3.33 1.95 13.72
N ASN A 119 -4.48 2.56 14.06
CA ASN A 119 -5.63 2.68 13.15
C ASN A 119 -5.52 3.86 12.18
N SER A 120 -4.70 4.87 12.48
CA SER A 120 -4.47 6.05 11.62
C SER A 120 -3.40 5.84 10.55
N SER A 121 -2.84 4.62 10.44
CA SER A 121 -2.30 4.14 9.18
C SER A 121 -3.47 4.15 8.18
N GLU A 122 -3.72 5.29 7.53
CA GLU A 122 -4.77 5.46 6.51
C GLU A 122 -4.61 4.48 5.33
N ALA A 123 -3.51 3.72 5.30
CA ALA A 123 -3.24 2.65 4.35
C ALA A 123 -3.74 1.26 4.80
N ASP A 124 -4.07 1.06 6.08
CA ASP A 124 -4.49 -0.24 6.61
C ASP A 124 -6.01 -0.28 6.80
N ASN A 125 -6.75 -0.53 5.70
CA ASN A 125 -8.18 -0.89 5.70
C ASN A 125 -8.45 -2.26 6.37
N GLY A 126 -7.64 -2.67 7.35
CA GLY A 126 -7.66 -4.03 7.93
C GLY A 126 -7.10 -5.12 7.00
N PHE A 127 -6.66 -4.79 5.78
CA PHE A 127 -6.14 -5.78 4.82
C PHE A 127 -4.86 -6.47 5.32
N ALA A 128 -4.03 -5.78 6.09
CA ALA A 128 -2.85 -6.37 6.72
C ALA A 128 -3.22 -7.55 7.65
N GLU A 129 -4.36 -7.47 8.36
CA GLU A 129 -4.85 -8.58 9.19
C GLU A 129 -5.26 -9.77 8.31
N ILE A 130 -5.94 -9.53 7.19
CA ILE A 130 -6.31 -10.59 6.24
C ILE A 130 -5.07 -11.27 5.68
N LYS A 131 -4.09 -10.51 5.22
CA LYS A 131 -2.84 -11.06 4.67
C LYS A 131 -2.08 -11.91 5.69
N LYS A 132 -2.20 -11.61 6.99
CA LYS A 132 -1.59 -12.38 8.07
C LYS A 132 -2.22 -13.76 8.25
N TYR A 133 -3.54 -13.87 8.16
CA TYR A 133 -4.25 -15.16 8.33
C TYR A 133 -4.46 -15.92 7.02
N PHE A 134 -4.57 -15.20 5.91
CA PHE A 134 -4.81 -15.70 4.56
C PHE A 134 -3.73 -15.17 3.62
N PRO A 135 -2.49 -15.73 3.69
CA PRO A 135 -1.38 -15.30 2.83
C PRO A 135 -1.62 -15.57 1.33
N GLU A 136 -2.64 -16.38 0.99
CA GLU A 136 -3.08 -16.61 -0.38
C GLU A 136 -3.69 -15.34 -1.02
N ILE A 137 -4.27 -14.46 -0.19
CA ILE A 137 -4.87 -13.19 -0.61
C ILE A 137 -3.79 -12.11 -0.57
N ASN A 138 -3.23 -11.82 -1.74
CA ASN A 138 -2.16 -10.84 -1.90
C ASN A 138 -2.68 -9.43 -2.19
N PHE A 139 -3.85 -9.35 -2.82
CA PHE A 139 -4.44 -8.09 -3.28
C PHE A 139 -5.88 -7.94 -2.75
N PRO A 140 -6.33 -6.71 -2.46
CA PRO A 140 -7.69 -6.46 -2.01
C PRO A 140 -8.74 -6.84 -3.06
N GLU A 141 -8.39 -6.83 -4.34
CA GLU A 141 -9.26 -7.26 -5.45
C GLU A 141 -9.61 -8.75 -5.42
N GLN A 142 -8.87 -9.56 -4.66
CA GLN A 142 -9.18 -10.99 -4.48
C GLN A 142 -10.25 -11.21 -3.41
N LEU A 143 -10.63 -10.16 -2.67
CA LEU A 143 -11.74 -10.23 -1.72
C LEU A 143 -13.07 -10.12 -2.47
N PRO A 144 -14.11 -10.85 -2.03
CA PRO A 144 -15.46 -10.68 -2.56
C PRO A 144 -15.96 -9.25 -2.34
N ASP A 145 -16.59 -8.65 -3.36
CA ASP A 145 -17.16 -7.29 -3.28
C ASP A 145 -18.16 -7.14 -2.12
N THR A 146 -18.91 -8.21 -1.83
CA THR A 146 -19.88 -8.26 -0.73
C THR A 146 -19.23 -8.03 0.64
N VAL A 147 -17.96 -8.40 0.80
CA VAL A 147 -17.20 -8.20 2.04
C VAL A 147 -16.78 -6.74 2.18
N LEU A 148 -16.37 -6.11 1.08
CA LEU A 148 -16.01 -4.69 1.05
C LEU A 148 -17.23 -3.82 1.34
N GLU A 149 -18.34 -4.06 0.65
CA GLU A 149 -19.61 -3.37 0.86
C GLU A 149 -20.10 -3.53 2.31
N CYS A 150 -20.12 -4.76 2.83
CA CYS A 150 -20.55 -5.01 4.22
C CYS A 150 -19.63 -4.33 5.26
N CYS A 151 -18.33 -4.24 4.97
CA CYS A 151 -17.35 -3.59 5.83
C CYS A 151 -17.62 -2.07 5.89
N GLU A 152 -17.88 -1.45 4.73
CA GLU A 152 -18.19 -0.02 4.62
C GLU A 152 -19.53 0.32 5.27
N GLU A 153 -20.57 -0.47 5.02
CA GLU A 153 -21.92 -0.23 5.54
C GLU A 153 -22.01 -0.42 7.06
N LYS A 154 -21.40 -1.49 7.59
CA LYS A 154 -21.50 -1.84 9.02
C LYS A 154 -20.41 -1.19 9.86
N GLY A 155 -19.35 -0.66 9.23
CA GLY A 155 -18.17 -0.16 9.92
C GLY A 155 -17.44 -1.23 10.74
N THR A 156 -17.57 -2.50 10.35
CA THR A 156 -16.90 -3.64 10.99
C THR A 156 -15.50 -3.84 10.42
N LYS A 157 -14.67 -4.66 11.08
CA LYS A 157 -13.33 -4.98 10.57
C LYS A 157 -13.44 -5.86 9.32
N LEU A 158 -12.61 -5.57 8.32
CA LEU A 158 -12.57 -6.30 7.05
C LEU A 158 -12.34 -7.81 7.24
N LEU A 159 -11.45 -8.19 8.17
CA LEU A 159 -11.21 -9.60 8.52
C LEU A 159 -12.47 -10.29 9.05
N ASP A 160 -13.27 -9.63 9.89
CA ASP A 160 -14.47 -10.23 10.50
C ASP A 160 -15.55 -10.49 9.44
N GLU A 161 -15.79 -9.55 8.53
CA GLU A 161 -16.73 -9.76 7.42
C GLU A 161 -16.24 -10.87 6.46
N TYR A 162 -14.94 -10.95 6.20
CA TYR A 162 -14.39 -12.05 5.39
C TYR A 162 -14.59 -13.42 6.06
N LEU A 163 -14.40 -13.51 7.38
CA LEU A 163 -14.67 -14.74 8.13
C LEU A 163 -16.15 -15.12 8.12
N ARG A 164 -17.06 -14.13 8.21
CA ARG A 164 -18.50 -14.35 8.08
C ARG A 164 -18.87 -14.88 6.70
N PHE A 165 -18.27 -14.32 5.65
CA PHE A 165 -18.43 -14.79 4.29
C PHE A 165 -18.00 -16.26 4.13
N LEU A 166 -16.80 -16.61 4.61
CA LEU A 166 -16.31 -17.99 4.59
C LEU A 166 -17.21 -18.96 5.37
N LEU A 167 -17.74 -18.52 6.51
CA LEU A 167 -18.67 -19.32 7.31
C LEU A 167 -19.95 -19.62 6.51
N ILE A 168 -20.51 -18.62 5.83
CA ILE A 168 -21.71 -18.78 5.00
C ILE A 168 -21.43 -19.76 3.86
N GLU A 169 -20.35 -19.57 3.10
CA GLU A 169 -19.99 -20.48 2.00
C GLU A 169 -19.84 -21.92 2.47
N ASN A 170 -19.12 -22.13 3.58
CA ASN A 170 -18.90 -23.47 4.13
C ASN A 170 -20.22 -24.13 4.55
N ARG A 171 -21.15 -23.34 5.10
CA ARG A 171 -22.47 -23.82 5.51
C ARG A 171 -23.33 -24.20 4.32
N GLU A 172 -23.24 -23.46 3.23
CA GLU A 172 -23.93 -23.76 1.97
C GLU A 172 -23.36 -25.02 1.30
N LYS A 173 -22.03 -25.14 1.22
CA LYS A 173 -21.35 -26.35 0.72
C LYS A 173 -21.76 -27.59 1.52
N GLN A 174 -21.79 -27.50 2.85
CA GLN A 174 -22.24 -28.60 3.71
C GLN A 174 -23.72 -28.96 3.50
N LYS A 175 -24.60 -27.97 3.32
CA LYS A 175 -26.01 -28.23 3.01
C LYS A 175 -26.17 -28.94 1.68
N ALA A 176 -25.49 -28.46 0.63
CA ALA A 176 -25.51 -29.07 -0.69
C ALA A 176 -24.98 -30.50 -0.65
N GLU A 177 -23.87 -30.76 0.05
CA GLU A 177 -23.37 -32.12 0.26
C GLU A 177 -24.37 -33.00 1.01
N ALA A 178 -25.02 -32.48 2.05
CA ALA A 178 -26.01 -33.23 2.80
C ALA A 178 -27.25 -33.55 1.95
N GLU A 179 -27.67 -32.64 1.08
CA GLU A 179 -28.74 -32.85 0.11
C GLU A 179 -28.36 -33.88 -0.94
N ASN A 180 -27.16 -33.79 -1.51
CA ASN A 180 -26.61 -34.77 -2.45
C ASN A 180 -26.53 -36.16 -1.80
N ARG A 181 -25.97 -36.28 -0.59
CA ARG A 181 -25.93 -37.56 0.15
C ARG A 181 -27.31 -38.11 0.46
N LYS A 182 -28.30 -37.25 0.75
CA LYS A 182 -29.70 -37.67 0.93
C LYS A 182 -30.31 -38.16 -0.38
N ALA A 183 -30.03 -37.49 -1.50
CA ALA A 183 -30.45 -37.91 -2.82
C ALA A 183 -29.82 -39.26 -3.20
N ASP A 184 -28.52 -39.46 -2.95
CA ASP A 184 -27.82 -40.72 -3.20
C ASP A 184 -28.43 -41.87 -2.38
N LYS A 185 -28.68 -41.65 -1.09
CA LYS A 185 -29.34 -42.64 -0.23
C LYS A 185 -30.77 -42.97 -0.68
N ARG A 186 -31.50 -42.02 -1.25
CA ARG A 186 -32.83 -42.25 -1.84
C ARG A 186 -32.73 -43.01 -3.16
N SER A 187 -31.76 -42.66 -3.99
CA SER A 187 -31.49 -43.29 -5.29
C SER A 187 -31.04 -44.75 -5.15
N LEU A 188 -30.27 -45.06 -4.10
CA LEU A 188 -29.74 -46.40 -3.87
C LEU A 188 -30.77 -47.47 -3.53
N GLY A 189 -32.05 -47.12 -3.31
CA GLY A 189 -33.16 -48.08 -3.14
C GLY A 189 -33.01 -49.02 -1.93
N SER A 190 -34.04 -49.12 -1.12
CA SER A 190 -34.06 -50.14 -0.06
C SER A 190 -34.29 -51.54 -0.67
N LEU A 191 -33.21 -52.24 -1.05
CA LEU A 191 -33.19 -53.70 -1.26
C LEU A 191 -33.32 -54.44 0.10
N LYS A 192 -34.23 -54.00 0.97
CA LYS A 192 -34.76 -54.89 2.00
C LYS A 192 -35.68 -55.85 1.26
N ASN A 193 -35.15 -57.03 0.94
CA ASN A 193 -35.94 -58.22 0.64
C ASN A 193 -36.96 -58.39 1.77
N LYS A 194 -38.17 -57.85 1.57
CA LYS A 194 -39.33 -58.30 2.33
C LYS A 194 -39.52 -59.74 1.88
N GLY A 195 -39.28 -60.69 2.80
CA GLY A 195 -39.39 -62.13 2.52
C GLY A 195 -40.61 -62.39 1.64
N GLY A 196 -40.35 -63.00 0.48
CA GLY A 196 -41.27 -63.06 -0.63
C GLY A 196 -42.63 -63.64 -0.26
N ALA A 197 -43.67 -62.82 -0.40
CA ALA A 197 -44.94 -63.35 -0.84
C ALA A 197 -44.75 -63.66 -2.32
N ILE A 198 -44.76 -64.94 -2.69
CA ILE A 198 -44.77 -65.36 -4.09
C ILE A 198 -46.03 -64.74 -4.71
N ASP A 199 -45.86 -63.94 -5.76
CA ASP A 199 -46.97 -63.37 -6.49
C ASP A 199 -47.94 -64.51 -6.90
N PRO A 200 -49.25 -64.36 -6.70
CA PRO A 200 -50.21 -65.45 -6.93
C PRO A 200 -50.16 -65.97 -8.37
N GLU A 201 -49.83 -65.10 -9.33
CA GLU A 201 -49.64 -65.45 -10.74
C GLU A 201 -48.38 -66.31 -10.97
N ALA A 202 -47.30 -66.03 -10.24
CA ALA A 202 -46.10 -66.86 -10.25
C ALA A 202 -46.34 -68.24 -9.60
N ALA A 203 -47.21 -68.29 -8.58
CA ALA A 203 -47.63 -69.55 -7.98
C ALA A 203 -48.48 -70.42 -8.92
N GLU A 204 -49.34 -69.82 -9.75
CA GLU A 204 -50.11 -70.53 -10.78
C GLU A 204 -49.23 -71.00 -11.95
N PHE A 205 -48.29 -70.16 -12.39
CA PHE A 205 -47.30 -70.54 -13.40
C PHE A 205 -46.48 -71.76 -12.95
N LEU A 206 -45.99 -71.76 -11.71
CA LEU A 206 -45.26 -72.89 -11.16
C LEU A 206 -46.12 -74.15 -11.05
N LYS A 207 -47.40 -74.05 -10.69
CA LYS A 207 -48.31 -75.20 -10.69
C LYS A 207 -48.53 -75.80 -12.08
N GLY A 208 -48.49 -74.99 -13.14
CA GLY A 208 -48.57 -75.46 -14.52
C GLY A 208 -47.30 -76.16 -15.04
N LEU A 209 -46.16 -75.92 -14.39
CA LEU A 209 -44.86 -76.47 -14.80
C LEU A 209 -44.63 -77.92 -14.35
N TRP A 210 -45.38 -78.38 -13.34
CA TRP A 210 -45.32 -79.75 -12.82
C TRP A 210 -46.63 -80.46 -13.13
N LYS A 211 -46.73 -81.03 -14.34
CA LYS A 211 -47.76 -81.99 -14.72
C LYS A 211 -47.10 -83.22 -15.34
#